data_AF-A0A955XXG9-F1
#
_entry.id   AF-A0A955XXG9-F1
#
_cell.length_a   1.000
_cell.length_b   1.000
_cell.length_c   1.000
_cell.angle_alpha   90.00
_cell.angle_beta   90.00
_cell.angle_gamma   90.00
#
_symmetry.space_group_name_H-M   'P 1'
#
loop_
_entity.id
_entity.type
_entity.pdbx_description
1 polymer ?
#
loop_
_entity_poly.entity_id
_entity_poly.type
_entity_poly.pdbx_seq_one_letter_code
_entity_poly.pdbx_strand_id
1 'polypeptide(L)' 'VLRAGYPIYVDGTLVGETTSGGVSPTLDTSIGLGYVDIDAAGATEAEVEIRGRRLPCELTTKRFYTRTGG' A
#
# COMPACT_ATOMS: atom_id res chain seq x y z
N VAL A 1 10.32 -5.32 -3.33
CA VAL A 1 9.02 -5.53 -4.01
C VAL A 1 7.99 -5.87 -2.96
N LEU A 2 6.81 -5.26 -3.04
CA LEU A 2 5.68 -5.59 -2.18
C LEU A 2 5.19 -7.02 -2.47
N ARG A 3 4.78 -7.71 -1.40
CA ARG A 3 4.20 -9.06 -1.35
C ARG A 3 3.13 -9.06 -0.27
N ALA A 4 2.40 -10.16 -0.15
CA ALA A 4 1.49 -10.38 0.98
C ALA A 4 2.24 -10.48 2.32
N GLY A 5 1.59 -10.04 3.40
CA GLY A 5 2.05 -10.18 4.78
C GLY A 5 3.09 -9.15 5.23
N TYR A 6 3.22 -8.01 4.54
CA TYR A 6 4.06 -6.93 5.03
C TYR A 6 3.27 -5.95 5.91
N PRO A 7 3.76 -5.60 7.10
CA PRO A 7 3.07 -4.66 7.98
C PRO A 7 3.08 -3.23 7.39
N ILE A 8 1.97 -2.53 7.56
CA ILE A 8 1.74 -1.15 7.12
C ILE A 8 1.73 -0.24 8.34
N TYR A 9 2.48 0.85 8.27
CA TYR A 9 2.59 1.84 9.33
C TYR A 9 2.11 3.21 8.85
N VAL A 10 1.45 3.95 9.73
CA VAL A 10 1.11 5.37 9.55
C VAL A 10 1.58 6.10 10.81
N ASP A 11 2.33 7.19 10.65
CA ASP A 11 2.92 7.94 11.77
C ASP A 11 3.66 7.04 12.79
N GLY A 12 4.34 6.02 12.28
CA GLY A 12 5.06 5.03 13.08
C GLY A 12 4.22 3.96 13.77
N THR A 13 2.88 4.07 13.72
CA THR A 13 1.92 3.12 14.30
C THR A 13 1.59 2.02 13.31
N LEU A 14 1.58 0.76 13.76
CA LEU A 14 1.13 -0.37 12.93
C LEU A 14 -0.38 -0.26 12.74
N VAL A 15 -0.83 -0.15 11.48
CA VAL A 15 -2.24 0.05 11.14
C VAL A 15 -2.82 -1.04 10.25
N GLY A 16 -2.02 -2.01 9.80
CA GLY A 16 -2.53 -3.07 8.94
C GLY A 16 -1.45 -3.89 8.24
N GLU A 17 -1.86 -4.57 7.17
CA GLU A 17 -0.99 -5.46 6.41
C GLU A 17 -1.33 -5.51 4.91
N THR A 18 -0.31 -5.76 4.10
CA THR A 18 -0.48 -6.00 2.67
C THR A 18 -1.05 -7.39 2.41
N THR A 19 -2.01 -7.48 1.51
CA THR A 19 -2.60 -8.75 1.05
C THR A 19 -1.98 -9.23 -0.26
N SER A 20 -1.56 -8.31 -1.12
CA SER A 20 -0.92 -8.61 -2.40
C SER A 20 -0.02 -7.47 -2.85
N GLY A 21 0.88 -7.75 -3.79
CA GLY A 21 1.75 -6.72 -4.36
C GLY A 21 2.69 -7.27 -5.44
N GLY A 22 3.26 -6.35 -6.21
CA GLY A 22 4.14 -6.65 -7.33
C GLY A 22 4.85 -5.41 -7.86
N VAL A 23 5.62 -5.61 -8.94
CA VAL A 23 6.15 -4.50 -9.75
C VAL A 23 5.09 -4.14 -10.77
N SER A 24 4.79 -2.85 -10.91
CA SER A 24 4.03 -2.31 -12.03
C SER A 24 5.01 -1.82 -13.09
N PRO A 25 5.14 -2.50 -14.26
CA PRO A 25 6.03 -2.05 -15.33
C PRO A 25 5.63 -0.67 -15.87
N THR A 26 4.33 -0.37 -15.88
CA THR A 26 3.80 0.90 -16.41
C THR A 26 4.09 2.08 -15.50
N LEU A 27 4.18 1.86 -14.18
CA LEU A 27 4.46 2.91 -13.19
C LEU A 27 5.93 2.90 -12.73
N ASP A 28 6.75 1.99 -13.28
CA ASP A 28 8.15 1.74 -12.90
C ASP A 28 8.37 1.68 -11.38
N THR A 29 7.39 1.13 -10.65
CA THR A 29 7.39 1.13 -9.18
C THR A 29 6.70 -0.12 -8.62
N SER A 30 6.92 -0.39 -7.33
CA SER A 30 6.21 -1.45 -6.63
C SER A 30 4.85 -0.93 -6.13
N ILE A 31 3.80 -1.67 -6.41
CA ILE A 31 2.45 -1.39 -5.91
C ILE A 31 1.91 -2.59 -5.13
N GLY A 32 0.97 -2.35 -4.23
CA GLY A 32 0.34 -3.39 -3.43
C GLY A 32 -1.04 -2.98 -2.95
N LEU A 33 -1.77 -3.98 -2.49
CA LEU A 33 -3.06 -3.82 -1.83
C LEU A 33 -2.91 -4.32 -0.39
N GLY A 34 -3.58 -3.67 0.54
CA GLY A 34 -3.60 -4.03 1.94
C GLY A 34 -4.87 -3.55 2.63
N TYR A 35 -5.14 -4.11 3.80
CA TYR A 35 -6.15 -3.59 4.71
C TYR A 35 -5.46 -2.74 5.76
N VAL A 36 -6.11 -1.64 6.12
CA VAL A 36 -5.71 -0.76 7.22
C VAL A 36 -6.90 -0.52 8.15
N ASP A 37 -6.60 -0.15 9.38
CA ASP A 37 -7.59 0.27 10.36
C ASP A 37 -8.38 1.48 9.85
N ILE A 38 -9.64 1.57 10.26
CA ILE A 38 -10.56 2.62 9.79
C ILE A 38 -10.06 4.02 10.13
N ASP A 39 -9.37 4.17 11.26
CA ASP A 39 -8.77 5.43 11.71
C ASP A 39 -7.61 5.88 10.80
N ALA A 40 -6.96 4.93 10.12
CA ALA A 40 -5.88 5.17 9.18
C ALA A 40 -6.35 5.30 7.73
N ALA A 41 -7.64 5.09 7.43
CA ALA A 41 -8.18 5.11 6.08
C ALA A 41 -8.08 6.49 5.37
N GLY A 42 -7.90 7.56 6.14
CA GLY A 42 -7.70 8.92 5.64
C GLY A 42 -6.23 9.31 5.41
N ALA A 43 -5.28 8.45 5.78
CA ALA A 43 -3.86 8.72 5.61
C ALA A 43 -3.46 8.66 4.12
N THR A 44 -2.56 9.56 3.71
CA THR A 44 -1.96 9.56 2.37
C THR A 44 -0.51 9.08 2.38
N GLU A 45 0.16 9.20 3.51
CA GLU A 45 1.53 8.76 3.72
C GLU A 45 1.54 7.55 4.64
N ALA A 46 2.30 6.54 4.28
CA ALA A 46 2.47 5.33 5.06
C ALA A 46 3.88 4.76 4.85
N GLU A 47 4.26 3.79 5.66
CA GLU A 47 5.47 2.99 5.47
C GLU A 47 5.10 1.52 5.42
N VAL A 48 5.73 0.75 4.52
CA VAL A 48 5.63 -0.71 4.54
C VAL A 48 6.95 -1.31 4.99
N GLU A 49 6.90 -2.23 5.95
CA GLU A 49 8.10 -2.93 6.39
C GLU A 49 8.40 -4.13 5.48
N ILE A 50 9.49 -4.02 4.72
CA ILE A 50 9.96 -5.06 3.82
C ILE A 50 11.34 -5.52 4.30
N ARG A 51 11.42 -6.79 4.73
CA ARG A 51 12.68 -7.43 5.17
C ARG A 51 13.39 -6.62 6.27
N GLY A 52 12.63 -6.12 7.25
CA GLY A 52 13.16 -5.35 8.39
C GLY A 52 13.53 -3.90 8.07
N ARG A 53 13.10 -3.37 6.90
CA ARG A 53 13.26 -1.96 6.54
C ARG A 53 11.90 -1.34 6.27
N ARG A 54 11.63 -0.20 6.89
CA ARG A 54 10.45 0.62 6.58
C ARG A 54 10.74 1.44 5.33
N LEU A 55 9.88 1.32 4.34
CA LEU A 55 9.96 2.05 3.08
C LEU A 55 8.73 2.94 2.96
N PRO A 56 8.89 4.24 2.66
CA PRO A 56 7.76 5.15 2.48
C PRO A 56 6.94 4.75 1.26
N CYS A 57 5.63 4.90 1.37
CA CYS A 57 4.66 4.68 0.31
C CYS A 57 3.50 5.67 0.41
N GLU A 58 2.86 5.92 -0.73
CA GLU A 58 1.62 6.67 -0.79
C GLU A 58 0.42 5.71 -0.65
N LEU A 59 -0.44 5.99 0.32
CA LEU A 59 -1.69 5.24 0.52
C LEU A 59 -2.79 5.91 -0.30
N THR A 60 -3.42 5.14 -1.20
CA THR A 60 -4.44 5.67 -2.11
C THR A 60 -5.67 4.78 -2.16
N THR A 61 -6.85 5.40 -2.05
CA THR A 61 -8.15 4.74 -2.24
C THR A 61 -8.56 4.70 -3.72
N LYS A 62 -7.75 5.29 -4.62
CA LYS A 62 -8.08 5.35 -6.04
C LYS A 62 -8.31 3.93 -6.54
N ARG A 63 -9.50 3.72 -7.10
CA ARG A 63 -9.78 2.59 -7.99
C ARG A 63 -8.66 2.58 -9.03
N PHE A 64 -7.71 1.65 -8.92
CA PHE A 64 -6.66 1.45 -9.93
C PHE A 64 -7.25 1.11 -11.31
N TYR A 65 -8.56 0.90 -11.39
CA TYR A 65 -9.32 0.63 -12.59
C TYR A 65 -10.51 1.61 -12.72
N THR A 66 -10.45 2.48 -13.72
CA THR A 66 -11.64 3.17 -14.26
C THR A 66 -12.11 2.35 -15.46
N ARG A 67 -13.23 1.62 -15.32
CA ARG A 67 -13.92 1.06 -16.48
C ARG A 67 -14.60 2.23 -17.19
N THR A 68 -13.95 2.80 -18.19
CA THR A 68 -14.65 3.63 -19.17
C THR A 68 -15.60 2.68 -19.91
N GLY A 69 -16.84 2.58 -19.43
CA GLY A 69 -17.90 1.87 -20.12
C GLY A 69 -18.23 2.65 -21.40
N GLY A 70 -17.96 2.02 -22.55
CA GLY A 70 -18.64 2.33 -23.80
C GLY A 70 -19.93 1.52 -23.91
#